data_AF-A0A534S647-F1
#
_entry.id   AF-A0A534S647-F1
#
_cell.length_a   1.000
_cell.length_b   1.000
_cell.length_c   1.000
_cell.angle_alpha   90.00
_cell.angle_beta   90.00
_cell.angle_gamma   90.00
#
_symmetry.space_group_name_H-M   'P 1'
#
loop_
_entity.id
_entity.type
_entity.pdbx_description
1 polymer ?
#
loop_
_entity_poly.entity_id
_entity_poly.type
_entity_poly.pdbx_seq_one_letter_code
_entity_poly.pdbx_strand_id
1 'polypeptide(L)' 'MHDVLIVGGGGAGLRAAIAAAEADPRLDIAIVSKVYPMRSHTVAAEGGTAAVIKENDSFEAHINDTITGS' A
#
# COMPACT_ATOMS: atom_id res chain seq x y z
N MET A 1 -7.24 18.50 15.48
CA MET A 1 -5.85 17.99 15.52
C MET A 1 -5.99 16.51 15.28
N HIS A 2 -5.34 15.98 14.24
CA HIS A 2 -5.46 14.56 13.89
C HIS A 2 -4.34 13.77 14.57
N ASP A 3 -4.62 12.53 14.97
CA ASP A 3 -3.63 11.61 15.54
C ASP A 3 -2.66 11.12 14.44
N VAL A 4 -3.19 10.94 13.23
CA VAL A 4 -2.43 10.50 12.05
C VAL A 4 -2.76 11.39 10.87
N LEU A 5 -1.72 11.95 10.23
CA LEU A 5 -1.82 12.67 8.96
C LEU A 5 -1.10 11.89 7.86
N ILE A 6 -1.83 11.51 6.82
CA ILE A 6 -1.32 10.82 5.64
C ILE A 6 -1.29 11.80 4.47
N VAL A 7 -0.11 12.03 3.90
CA VAL A 7 0.10 12.91 2.74
C VAL A 7 0.24 12.04 1.48
N GLY A 8 -0.87 11.87 0.76
CA GLY A 8 -0.93 11.12 -0.50
C GLY A 8 -2.12 10.15 -0.56
N GLY A 9 -2.98 10.30 -1.57
CA GLY A 9 -4.15 9.43 -1.81
C GLY A 9 -3.85 8.27 -2.77
N GLY A 10 -2.61 7.80 -2.83
CA GLY A 10 -2.23 6.60 -3.60
C GLY A 10 -2.51 5.31 -2.83
N GLY A 11 -2.31 4.15 -3.47
CA GLY A 11 -2.61 2.84 -2.88
C GLY A 11 -1.98 2.62 -1.50
N ALA A 12 -0.70 3.01 -1.32
CA ALA A 12 -0.02 2.90 -0.04
C ALA A 12 -0.67 3.77 1.07
N GLY A 13 -1.00 5.03 0.76
CA GLY A 13 -1.60 5.95 1.73
C GLY A 13 -3.01 5.50 2.15
N LEU A 14 -3.82 5.05 1.18
CA LEU A 14 -5.15 4.52 1.48
C LEU A 14 -5.09 3.22 2.28
N ARG A 15 -4.18 2.29 1.95
CA ARG A 15 -4.02 1.05 2.73
C ARG A 15 -3.55 1.35 4.16
N ALA A 16 -2.64 2.30 4.33
CA ALA A 16 -2.18 2.75 5.65
C ALA A 16 -3.33 3.33 6.48
N ALA A 17 -4.21 4.14 5.88
CA ALA A 17 -5.38 4.68 6.57
C ALA A 17 -6.33 3.58 7.06
N ILE A 18 -6.60 2.58 6.21
CA ILE A 18 -7.43 1.43 6.58
C ILE A 18 -6.76 0.65 7.72
N ALA A 19 -5.46 0.38 7.64
CA ALA A 19 -4.74 -0.37 8.68
C ALA A 19 -4.72 0.36 10.03
N ALA A 20 -4.59 1.69 10.02
CA ALA A 20 -4.67 2.50 11.23
C ALA A 20 -6.07 2.44 11.86
N ALA A 21 -7.13 2.55 11.04
CA ALA A 21 -8.51 2.44 11.52
C ALA A 21 -8.85 1.03 12.04
N GLU A 22 -8.29 -0.02 11.44
CA GLU A 22 -8.40 -1.41 11.91
C GLU A 22 -7.68 -1.63 13.25
N ALA A 23 -6.54 -0.96 13.46
CA ALA A 23 -5.73 -1.10 14.67
C ALA A 23 -6.36 -0.39 15.89
N ASP A 24 -6.90 0.82 15.71
CA ASP A 24 -7.66 1.52 16.75
C ASP A 24 -8.75 2.42 16.11
N PRO A 25 -10.04 2.04 16.21
CA PRO A 25 -11.16 2.79 15.65
C PRO A 25 -11.35 4.20 16.23
N ARG A 26 -10.64 4.55 17.31
CA ARG A 26 -10.75 5.88 17.95
C ARG A 26 -9.79 6.90 17.36
N LEU A 27 -8.83 6.48 16.54
CA LEU A 27 -7.85 7.39 15.93
C LEU A 27 -8.56 8.36 14.97
N ASP A 28 -8.29 9.65 15.14
CA ASP A 28 -8.64 10.67 14.15
C ASP A 28 -7.59 10.68 13.04
N ILE A 29 -7.95 10.13 11.87
CA ILE A 29 -7.06 9.92 10.73
C ILE A 29 -7.44 10.90 9.60
N ALA A 30 -6.51 11.75 9.20
CA ALA A 30 -6.66 12.62 8.04
C ALA A 30 -5.82 12.15 6.86
N ILE A 31 -6.41 12.18 5.67
CA ILE A 31 -5.71 11.94 4.39
C ILE A 31 -5.80 13.22 3.57
N VAL A 32 -4.65 13.76 3.17
CA VAL A 32 -4.55 14.91 2.27
C VAL A 32 -3.84 14.51 0.99
N SER A 33 -4.35 14.96 -0.15
CA SER A 33 -3.68 14.71 -1.44
C SER A 33 -3.86 15.88 -2.39
N LYS A 34 -2.81 16.14 -3.18
CA LYS A 34 -2.82 17.17 -4.24
C LYS A 34 -3.83 16.84 -5.36
N VAL A 35 -4.15 15.56 -5.53
CA VAL A 35 -5.06 15.06 -6.56
C VAL A 35 -6.11 14.16 -5.93
N TYR A 36 -7.22 13.96 -6.63
CA TYR A 36 -8.23 13.00 -6.23
C TYR A 36 -7.63 11.57 -6.19
N PRO A 37 -8.03 10.67 -5.26
CA PRO A 37 -7.44 9.34 -5.12
C PRO A 37 -7.37 8.53 -6.43
N MET A 38 -8.44 8.58 -7.24
CA MET A 38 -8.49 7.91 -8.56
C MET A 38 -7.60 8.56 -9.64
N ARG A 39 -6.89 9.64 -9.31
CA ARG A 39 -5.89 10.30 -10.17
C ARG A 39 -4.47 10.17 -9.62
N SER A 40 -4.27 9.33 -8.59
CA SER A 40 -2.92 8.93 -8.18
C SER A 40 -2.30 8.00 -9.22
N HIS A 41 -0.97 7.97 -9.32
CA HIS A 41 -0.28 7.09 -10.28
C HIS A 41 -0.49 5.59 -10.05
N THR A 42 -1.02 5.19 -8.88
CA THR A 42 -1.46 3.80 -8.65
C THR A 42 -2.46 3.33 -9.72
N VAL A 43 -3.30 4.21 -10.26
CA VAL A 43 -4.28 3.86 -11.32
C VAL A 43 -3.62 3.47 -12.64
N ALA A 44 -2.37 3.85 -12.87
CA ALA A 44 -1.64 3.58 -14.10
C ALA A 44 -0.83 2.27 -14.08
N ALA A 45 -0.90 1.49 -12.98
CA ALA A 45 -0.20 0.21 -12.90
C ALA A 45 -0.91 -0.86 -13.76
N GLU A 46 -0.18 -1.49 -14.69
CA GLU A 46 -0.74 -2.47 -15.63
C GLU A 46 -0.31 -3.92 -15.34
N GLY A 47 0.94 -4.13 -14.91
CA GLY A 47 1.53 -5.48 -14.80
C GLY A 47 1.04 -6.32 -13.61
N GLY A 48 0.61 -5.68 -12.52
CA GLY A 48 0.14 -6.34 -11.30
C GLY A 48 1.06 -6.15 -10.08
N THR A 49 0.79 -6.90 -9.02
CA THR A 49 1.61 -6.93 -7.79
C THR A 49 2.08 -8.36 -7.56
N ALA A 50 3.39 -8.57 -7.49
CA ALA A 50 3.95 -9.89 -7.26
C ALA A 50 3.72 -10.33 -5.80
N ALA A 51 3.36 -11.60 -5.62
CA ALA A 51 3.13 -12.21 -4.30
C ALA A 51 3.29 -13.73 -4.38
N VAL A 52 3.74 -14.33 -3.28
CA VAL A 52 3.82 -15.80 -3.14
C VAL A 52 2.44 -16.35 -2.86
N ILE A 53 1.79 -16.90 -3.88
CA ILE A 53 0.39 -17.39 -3.81
C ILE A 53 0.21 -18.83 -4.31
N LYS A 54 1.17 -19.37 -5.06
CA LYS A 54 1.08 -20.72 -5.62
C LYS A 54 1.78 -21.71 -4.72
N GLU A 55 1.30 -22.95 -4.70
CA GLU A 55 1.92 -24.05 -3.93
C GLU A 55 3.36 -24.35 -4.37
N ASN A 56 3.72 -24.02 -5.62
CA ASN A 56 5.05 -24.21 -6.17
C ASN A 56 5.92 -22.93 -6.11
N ASP A 57 5.52 -21.93 -5.33
CA ASP A 57 6.27 -20.70 -5.08
C ASP A 57 6.72 -20.66 -3.61
N SER A 58 7.75 -19.88 -3.28
CA SER A 58 8.25 -19.76 -1.91
C SER A 58 8.72 -18.34 -1.56
N PHE A 59 8.66 -18.01 -0.28
CA PHE A 59 9.18 -16.73 0.22
C PHE A 59 10.69 -16.61 -0.02
N GLU A 60 11.44 -17.70 0.14
CA GLU A 60 12.88 -17.72 -0.08
C GLU A 60 13.23 -17.40 -1.54
N ALA A 61 12.50 -17.97 -2.50
CA ALA A 61 12.68 -17.65 -3.92
C ALA A 61 12.37 -16.17 -4.19
N HIS A 62 11.22 -15.70 -3.72
CA HIS A 62 10.79 -14.32 -3.90
C HIS A 62 11.75 -13.28 -3.26
N ILE A 63 12.30 -13.59 -2.09
CA ILE A 63 13.33 -12.78 -1.41
C ILE A 63 14.62 -12.77 -2.24
N ASN A 64 15.05 -13.94 -2.73
CA ASN A 64 16.26 -14.03 -3.55
C ASN A 64 16.12 -13.24 -4.87
N ASP A 65 14.97 -13.31 -5.53
CA ASP A 65 14.67 -12.53 -6.74
C ASP A 65 14.73 -11.02 -6.44
N THR A 66 14.19 -10.60 -5.29
CA THR A 66 14.23 -9.20 -4.83
C THR A 66 15.66 -8.70 -4.57
N ILE A 67 16.51 -9.53 -3.93
CA ILE A 67 17.91 -9.16 -3.62
C ILE A 67 18.77 -9.14 -4.89
N THR A 68 18.51 -10.05 -5.84
CA THR A 68 19.30 -10.19 -7.07
C THR A 68 18.84 -9.27 -8.21
N GLY A 69 17.59 -8.82 -8.20
CA GLY A 69 17.01 -7.93 -9.21
C GLY A 69 16.63 -8.65 -10.52
N SER A 70 16.25 -9.93 -10.41
CA SER A 70 15.99 -10.85 -11.53
C SER A 70 14.60 -10.67 -12.14
#